data_AF-A0A264W6K4-F1
#
_entry.id   AF-A0A264W6K4-F1
#
_cell.length_a   1.000
_cell.length_b   1.000
_cell.length_c   1.000
_cell.angle_alpha   90.00
_cell.angle_beta   90.00
_cell.angle_gamma   90.00
#
_symmetry.space_group_name_H-M   'P 1'
#
loop_
_entity.id
_entity.type
_entity.pdbx_description
1 polymer ?
#
loop_
_entity_poly.entity_id
_entity_poly.type
_entity_poly.pdbx_seq_one_letter_code
_entity_poly.pdbx_strand_id
1 'polypeptide(L)'
;MNSMNPRYELLQRLRNYTEEAIHFKPSAEAWSICQVTDHCLAVAHEYLDAAEACQEATGDSADSKTAFGAELFERGEFPTIKITLPPDMNQPPNNSLLRAELEAELVNLTVRMDEVEKKVVSIPATNRVKHDGFGWLNASEWYALVDMHFRHHERQFSELEQSLKGGS
;
A
#
# COMPACT_ATOMS: atom_id res chain seq x y z
N MET A 1 15.17 15.97 -7.24
CA MET A 1 13.84 15.78 -7.85
C MET A 1 12.88 15.50 -6.71
N ASN A 2 11.90 16.36 -6.46
CA ASN A 2 10.82 15.98 -5.55
C ASN A 2 10.11 14.80 -6.20
N SER A 3 10.37 13.58 -5.72
CA SER A 3 9.55 12.43 -6.10
C SER A 3 8.13 12.79 -5.72
N MET A 4 7.23 12.88 -6.71
CA MET A 4 5.82 13.09 -6.44
C MET A 4 5.30 11.89 -5.63
N ASN A 5 4.29 12.15 -4.80
CA ASN A 5 3.67 11.13 -3.96
C ASN A 5 2.97 10.09 -4.87
N PRO A 6 3.29 8.79 -4.77
CA PRO A 6 2.76 7.77 -5.69
C PRO A 6 1.22 7.66 -5.64
N ARG A 7 0.59 7.99 -4.50
CA ARG A 7 -0.88 8.07 -4.39
C ARG A 7 -1.47 9.18 -5.25
N TYR A 8 -0.79 10.34 -5.29
CA TYR A 8 -1.21 11.47 -6.11
C TYR A 8 -1.06 11.16 -7.61
N GLU A 9 0.03 10.52 -8.00
CA GLU A 9 0.23 10.07 -9.39
C GLU A 9 -0.85 9.07 -9.82
N LEU A 10 -1.19 8.10 -8.96
CA LEU A 10 -2.29 7.17 -9.22
C LEU A 10 -3.64 7.87 -9.36
N LEU A 11 -3.94 8.86 -8.51
CA LEU A 11 -5.16 9.66 -8.63
C LEU A 11 -5.24 10.39 -9.98
N GLN A 12 -4.15 10.97 -10.46
CA GLN A 12 -4.11 11.61 -11.78
C GLN A 12 -4.32 10.60 -12.92
N ARG A 13 -3.75 9.39 -12.80
CA ARG A 13 -3.92 8.32 -13.78
C ARG A 13 -5.37 7.84 -13.84
N LEU A 14 -6.00 7.59 -12.69
CA LEU A 14 -7.39 7.12 -12.60
C LEU A 14 -8.34 8.04 -13.37
N ARG A 15 -8.20 9.36 -13.23
CA ARG A 15 -9.03 10.36 -13.92
C ARG A 15 -9.02 10.25 -15.45
N ASN A 16 -7.95 9.68 -16.01
CA ASN A 16 -7.78 9.50 -17.45
C ASN A 16 -8.29 8.13 -17.95
N TYR A 17 -8.63 7.21 -17.05
CA TYR A 17 -9.19 5.91 -17.43
C TYR A 17 -10.70 5.98 -17.61
N THR A 18 -11.23 5.13 -18.49
CA THR A 18 -12.67 4.85 -18.54
C THR A 18 -13.04 3.77 -17.51
N GLU A 19 -14.33 3.57 -17.25
CA GLU A 19 -14.79 2.49 -16.37
C GLU A 19 -14.36 1.12 -16.93
N GLU A 20 -14.49 0.92 -18.25
CA GLU A 20 -14.07 -0.33 -18.89
C GLU A 20 -12.57 -0.59 -18.72
N ALA A 21 -11.76 0.46 -18.78
CA ALA A 21 -10.31 0.35 -18.62
C ALA A 21 -9.91 -0.05 -17.20
N ILE A 22 -10.56 0.49 -16.16
CA ILE A 22 -10.20 0.12 -14.77
C ILE A 22 -10.60 -1.31 -14.41
N HIS A 23 -11.63 -1.86 -15.07
CA HIS A 23 -12.14 -3.21 -14.85
C HIS A 23 -11.51 -4.27 -15.76
N PHE A 24 -10.79 -3.85 -16.82
CA PHE A 24 -10.14 -4.75 -17.77
C PHE A 24 -9.11 -5.65 -17.08
N LYS A 25 -9.17 -6.95 -17.42
CA LYS A 25 -8.20 -7.96 -16.98
C LYS A 25 -7.49 -8.56 -18.20
N PRO A 26 -6.14 -8.48 -18.28
CA PRO A 26 -5.39 -9.08 -19.39
C PRO A 26 -5.48 -10.61 -19.46
N SER A 27 -5.77 -11.27 -18.34
CA SER A 27 -6.05 -12.71 -18.27
C SER A 27 -7.02 -13.01 -17.11
N ALA A 28 -7.47 -14.26 -16.97
CA ALA A 28 -8.33 -14.64 -15.85
C ALA A 28 -7.65 -14.48 -14.48
N GLU A 29 -6.33 -14.68 -14.44
CA GLU A 29 -5.47 -14.68 -13.25
C GLU A 29 -4.88 -13.30 -12.93
N ALA A 30 -4.73 -12.43 -13.93
CA ALA A 30 -4.22 -11.08 -13.72
C ALA A 30 -5.21 -10.20 -12.95
N TRP A 31 -4.73 -9.26 -12.16
CA TRP A 31 -5.57 -8.23 -11.54
C TRP A 31 -5.84 -7.07 -12.51
N SER A 32 -6.99 -6.43 -12.38
CA SER A 32 -7.29 -5.17 -13.06
C SER A 32 -6.68 -3.97 -12.31
N ILE A 33 -6.76 -2.77 -12.91
CA ILE A 33 -6.37 -1.52 -12.23
C ILE A 33 -7.24 -1.29 -10.99
N CYS A 34 -8.55 -1.57 -11.06
CA CYS A 34 -9.46 -1.53 -9.91
C CYS A 34 -8.95 -2.41 -8.77
N GLN A 35 -8.59 -3.66 -9.07
CA GLN A 35 -8.13 -4.61 -8.06
C GLN A 35 -6.80 -4.22 -7.42
N VAL A 36 -5.82 -3.75 -8.21
CA VAL A 36 -4.55 -3.29 -7.65
C VAL A 36 -4.76 -2.04 -6.78
N THR A 37 -5.65 -1.13 -7.19
CA THR A 37 -5.97 0.09 -6.43
C THR A 37 -6.66 -0.25 -5.11
N ASP A 38 -7.70 -1.09 -5.15
CA ASP A 38 -8.42 -1.59 -3.98
C ASP A 38 -7.47 -2.25 -2.97
N HIS A 39 -6.58 -3.12 -3.46
CA HIS A 39 -5.54 -3.75 -2.64
C HIS A 39 -4.63 -2.72 -1.95
N CYS A 40 -4.12 -1.75 -2.71
CA CYS A 40 -3.23 -0.73 -2.15
C CYS A 40 -3.94 0.13 -1.09
N LEU A 41 -5.21 0.48 -1.30
CA LEU A 41 -6.01 1.24 -0.35
C LEU A 41 -6.26 0.44 0.94
N ALA A 42 -6.70 -0.81 0.82
CA ALA A 42 -6.97 -1.68 1.96
C ALA A 42 -5.73 -1.89 2.84
N VAL A 43 -4.60 -2.24 2.22
CA VAL A 43 -3.32 -2.45 2.93
C VAL A 43 -2.80 -1.14 3.54
N ALA A 44 -3.00 0.00 2.87
CA ALA A 44 -2.62 1.29 3.45
C ALA A 44 -3.40 1.61 4.72
N HIS A 45 -4.70 1.31 4.76
CA HIS A 45 -5.50 1.50 5.96
C HIS A 45 -5.08 0.55 7.10
N GLU A 46 -4.76 -0.71 6.79
CA GLU A 46 -4.20 -1.66 7.77
C GLU A 46 -2.88 -1.12 8.38
N TYR A 47 -1.98 -0.59 7.54
CA TYR A 47 -0.73 -0.01 8.02
C TYR A 47 -0.95 1.23 8.87
N LEU A 48 -1.93 2.07 8.54
CA LEU A 48 -2.26 3.24 9.35
C LEU A 48 -2.91 2.86 10.67
N ASP A 49 -3.79 1.84 10.70
CA ASP A 49 -4.34 1.29 11.93
C ASP A 49 -3.21 0.80 12.85
N ALA A 50 -2.21 0.09 12.30
CA ALA A 50 -1.06 -0.39 13.07
C ALA A 50 -0.14 0.75 13.55
N ALA A 51 0.03 1.80 12.75
CA ALA A 51 0.77 3.01 13.14
C ALA A 51 0.08 3.71 14.33
N GLU A 52 -1.25 3.83 14.30
CA GLU A 52 -2.03 4.42 15.40
C GLU A 52 -2.03 3.53 16.64
N ALA A 53 -2.10 2.20 16.48
CA ALA A 53 -2.01 1.24 17.58
C ALA A 53 -0.69 1.31 18.36
N CYS A 54 0.39 1.82 17.74
CA CYS A 54 1.65 2.07 18.44
C CYS A 54 1.50 3.12 19.56
N GLN A 55 0.45 3.96 19.57
CA GLN A 55 0.23 4.92 20.65
C GLN A 55 0.03 4.23 22.01
N GLU A 56 -0.70 3.11 22.01
CA GLU A 56 -1.04 2.34 23.22
C GLU A 56 -0.09 1.16 23.46
N ALA A 57 0.77 0.85 22.48
CA ALA A 57 1.72 -0.24 22.59
C ALA A 57 2.91 0.11 23.49
N THR A 58 3.45 -0.88 24.19
CA THR A 58 4.75 -0.79 24.86
C THR A 58 5.64 -1.88 24.30
N GLY A 59 6.77 -1.51 23.70
CA GLY A 59 7.72 -2.51 23.20
C GLY A 59 8.62 -3.07 24.29
N ASP A 60 8.98 -4.34 24.15
CA ASP A 60 10.05 -4.98 24.89
C ASP A 60 11.40 -4.71 24.21
N SER A 61 12.47 -4.68 24.99
CA SER A 61 13.86 -4.72 24.52
C SER A 61 14.17 -5.89 23.57
N ALA A 62 13.41 -6.99 23.65
CA ALA A 62 13.54 -8.15 22.77
C ALA A 62 12.82 -7.98 21.41
N ASP A 63 11.99 -6.95 21.24
CA ASP A 63 11.19 -6.75 20.04
C ASP A 63 12.03 -6.23 18.88
N SER A 64 12.38 -7.11 17.95
CA SER A 64 13.14 -6.78 16.74
C SER A 64 12.34 -6.98 15.46
N LYS A 65 12.80 -6.33 14.39
CA LYS A 65 12.41 -6.71 13.02
C LYS A 65 12.90 -8.12 12.71
N THR A 66 12.23 -8.78 11.77
CA THR A 66 12.80 -9.95 11.09
C THR A 66 13.97 -9.50 10.22
N ALA A 67 14.84 -10.44 9.80
CA ALA A 67 15.90 -10.12 8.82
C ALA A 67 15.32 -9.50 7.54
N PHE A 68 14.16 -9.99 7.10
CA PHE A 68 13.43 -9.47 5.95
C PHE A 68 12.92 -8.05 6.16
N GLY A 69 12.30 -7.77 7.32
CA GLY A 69 11.88 -6.41 7.66
C GLY A 69 13.06 -5.44 7.74
N ALA A 70 14.17 -5.87 8.36
CA ALA A 70 15.38 -5.04 8.44
C ALA A 70 15.92 -4.68 7.04
N GLU A 71 16.02 -5.66 6.14
CA GLU A 71 16.45 -5.44 4.76
C GLU A 71 15.50 -4.51 3.98
N LEU A 72 14.18 -4.68 4.15
CA LEU A 72 13.17 -3.83 3.51
C LEU A 72 13.34 -2.36 3.91
N PHE A 73 13.55 -2.08 5.21
CA PHE A 73 13.74 -0.70 5.68
C PHE A 73 15.13 -0.15 5.33
N GLU A 74 16.16 -0.98 5.25
CA GLU A 74 17.48 -0.57 4.77
C GLU A 74 17.43 -0.14 3.29
N ARG A 75 16.66 -0.86 2.46
CA ARG A 75 16.48 -0.55 1.03
C ARG A 75 15.46 0.55 0.76
N GLY A 76 14.48 0.73 1.64
CA GLY A 76 13.37 1.68 1.44
C GLY A 76 12.37 1.24 0.36
N GLU A 77 12.37 -0.04 -0.01
CA GLU A 77 11.47 -0.63 -1.01
C GLU A 77 11.09 -2.08 -0.66
N PHE A 78 9.93 -2.51 -1.14
CA PHE A 78 9.57 -3.93 -1.14
C PHE A 78 10.44 -4.67 -2.17
N PRO A 79 10.87 -5.90 -1.88
CA PRO A 79 11.64 -6.68 -2.83
C PRO A 79 10.80 -6.99 -4.09
N THR A 80 11.45 -7.06 -5.24
CA THR A 80 10.80 -7.34 -6.53
C THR A 80 10.40 -8.81 -6.72
N ILE A 81 10.38 -9.60 -5.64
CA ILE A 81 9.96 -11.01 -5.67
C ILE A 81 8.45 -11.08 -5.48
N LYS A 82 7.79 -12.03 -6.17
CA LYS A 82 6.37 -12.31 -5.91
C LYS A 82 6.23 -12.90 -4.51
N ILE A 83 5.56 -12.17 -3.63
CA ILE A 83 5.20 -12.66 -2.30
C ILE A 83 3.89 -13.43 -2.44
N THR A 84 3.90 -14.72 -2.12
CA THR A 84 2.68 -15.53 -2.06
C THR A 84 2.11 -15.41 -0.66
N LEU A 85 0.96 -14.77 -0.52
CA LEU A 85 0.23 -14.73 0.75
C LEU A 85 -0.49 -16.07 1.01
N PRO A 86 -0.73 -16.42 2.29
CA PRO A 86 -1.64 -17.51 2.66
C PRO A 86 -3.01 -17.36 1.97
N PRO A 87 -3.70 -18.46 1.59
CA PRO A 87 -4.95 -18.40 0.82
C PRO A 87 -6.08 -17.58 1.46
N ASP A 88 -6.16 -17.58 2.78
CA ASP A 88 -7.10 -16.80 3.60
C ASP A 88 -6.81 -15.29 3.58
N MET A 89 -5.54 -14.92 3.40
CA MET A 89 -5.07 -13.54 3.19
C MET A 89 -5.01 -13.16 1.71
N ASN A 90 -5.41 -14.08 0.81
CA ASN A 90 -5.33 -13.93 -0.64
C ASN A 90 -6.72 -13.88 -1.30
N GLN A 91 -7.72 -13.37 -0.57
CA GLN A 91 -9.00 -13.05 -1.19
C GLN A 91 -8.76 -12.05 -2.33
N PRO A 92 -9.33 -12.27 -3.52
CA PRO A 92 -9.09 -11.38 -4.63
C PRO A 92 -9.63 -9.98 -4.30
N PRO A 93 -8.86 -8.92 -4.57
CA PRO A 93 -9.33 -7.56 -4.38
C PRO A 93 -10.60 -7.27 -5.18
N ASN A 94 -11.37 -6.28 -4.74
CA ASN A 94 -12.63 -5.91 -5.35
C ASN A 94 -12.42 -5.38 -6.78
N ASN A 95 -13.15 -5.93 -7.75
CA ASN A 95 -13.14 -5.48 -9.14
C ASN A 95 -14.45 -4.79 -9.56
N SER A 96 -15.29 -4.36 -8.63
CA SER A 96 -16.59 -3.73 -8.94
C SER A 96 -16.69 -2.29 -8.46
N LEU A 97 -15.62 -1.71 -7.91
CA LEU A 97 -15.60 -0.30 -7.51
C LEU A 97 -15.55 0.59 -8.75
N LEU A 98 -16.39 1.61 -8.76
CA LEU A 98 -16.37 2.63 -9.81
C LEU A 98 -15.11 3.47 -9.70
N ARG A 99 -14.65 4.03 -10.82
CA ARG A 99 -13.51 4.95 -10.84
C ARG A 99 -13.66 6.08 -9.83
N ALA A 100 -14.85 6.67 -9.74
CA ALA A 100 -15.14 7.75 -8.80
C ALA A 100 -15.02 7.33 -7.32
N GLU A 101 -15.32 6.07 -6.99
CA GLU A 101 -15.15 5.53 -5.62
C GLU A 101 -13.66 5.38 -5.29
N LEU A 102 -12.86 4.85 -6.23
CA LEU A 102 -11.41 4.74 -6.08
C LEU A 102 -10.74 6.12 -5.95
N GLU A 103 -11.17 7.10 -6.75
CA GLU A 103 -10.68 8.47 -6.67
C GLU A 103 -11.00 9.11 -5.32
N ALA A 104 -12.25 8.98 -4.85
CA ALA A 104 -12.67 9.51 -3.56
C ALA A 104 -11.87 8.87 -2.42
N GLU A 105 -11.62 7.57 -2.48
CA GLU A 105 -10.89 6.87 -1.42
C GLU A 105 -9.40 7.21 -1.40
N LEU A 106 -8.76 7.47 -2.54
CA LEU A 106 -7.39 8.00 -2.56
C LEU A 106 -7.29 9.40 -1.93
N VAL A 107 -8.32 10.23 -2.11
CA VAL A 107 -8.40 11.54 -1.45
C VAL A 107 -8.57 11.35 0.05
N ASN A 108 -9.48 10.47 0.49
CA ASN A 108 -9.70 10.15 1.90
C ASN A 108 -8.41 9.61 2.55
N LEU A 109 -7.72 8.68 1.90
CA LEU A 109 -6.46 8.13 2.36
C LEU A 109 -5.40 9.23 2.50
N THR A 110 -5.35 10.20 1.58
CA THR A 110 -4.41 11.34 1.67
C THR A 110 -4.70 12.18 2.91
N VAL A 111 -5.97 12.52 3.17
CA VAL A 111 -6.36 13.25 4.39
C VAL A 111 -5.99 12.45 5.64
N ARG A 112 -6.28 11.13 5.64
CA ARG A 112 -5.93 10.25 6.76
C ARG A 112 -4.43 10.19 7.00
N MET A 113 -3.61 10.12 5.95
CA MET A 113 -2.15 10.17 6.05
C MET A 113 -1.69 11.45 6.77
N ASP A 114 -2.24 12.61 6.43
CA ASP A 114 -1.90 13.89 7.07
C ASP A 114 -2.32 13.93 8.56
N GLU A 115 -3.43 13.27 8.90
CA GLU A 115 -3.90 13.17 10.29
C GLU A 115 -3.02 12.23 11.13
N VAL A 116 -2.66 11.08 10.57
CA VAL A 116 -1.82 10.09 11.24
C VAL A 116 -0.38 10.59 11.39
N GLU A 117 0.17 11.27 10.39
CA GLU A 117 1.52 11.86 10.44
C GLU A 117 1.70 12.75 11.69
N LYS A 118 0.70 13.60 11.99
CA LYS A 118 0.70 14.48 13.16
C LYS A 118 0.75 13.72 14.49
N LYS A 119 0.25 12.49 14.53
CA LYS A 119 0.30 11.61 15.72
C LYS A 119 1.63 10.87 15.78
N VAL A 120 2.05 10.28 14.67
CA VAL A 120 3.25 9.42 14.54
C VAL A 120 4.50 10.10 15.08
N VAL A 121 4.69 11.39 14.81
CA VAL A 121 5.88 12.15 15.26
C VAL A 121 6.02 12.23 16.79
N SER A 122 4.93 12.03 17.53
CA SER A 122 4.91 12.08 19.00
C SER A 122 5.01 10.70 19.66
N ILE A 123 4.84 9.61 18.90
CA ILE A 123 4.84 8.25 19.43
C ILE A 123 6.30 7.80 19.64
N PRO A 124 6.69 7.33 20.84
CA PRO A 124 8.04 6.82 21.08
C PRO A 124 8.39 5.67 20.13
N ALA A 125 9.60 5.68 19.56
CA ALA A 125 10.07 4.60 18.67
C ALA A 125 10.25 3.23 19.38
N THR A 126 10.18 3.22 20.71
CA THR A 126 10.10 2.01 21.54
C THR A 126 8.73 1.37 21.50
N ASN A 127 7.67 2.11 21.15
CA ASN A 127 6.34 1.56 21.01
C ASN A 127 6.22 0.90 19.64
N ARG A 128 5.94 -0.40 19.63
CA ARG A 128 5.97 -1.21 18.42
C ARG A 128 4.79 -2.16 18.37
N VAL A 129 4.32 -2.39 17.15
CA VAL A 129 3.30 -3.40 16.84
C VAL A 129 3.92 -4.39 15.87
N LYS A 130 3.63 -5.68 16.07
CA LYS A 130 4.21 -6.77 15.29
C LYS A 130 3.50 -6.91 13.95
N HIS A 131 4.27 -6.90 12.86
CA HIS A 131 3.87 -7.40 11.54
C HIS A 131 4.35 -8.84 11.39
N ASP A 132 3.52 -9.74 10.87
CA ASP A 132 3.85 -11.17 10.78
C ASP A 132 5.07 -11.45 9.89
N GLY A 133 5.25 -10.68 8.81
CA GLY A 133 6.41 -10.82 7.92
C GLY A 133 7.63 -9.97 8.30
N PHE A 134 7.42 -8.80 8.92
CA PHE A 134 8.48 -7.79 9.10
C PHE A 134 8.98 -7.70 10.55
N GLY A 135 8.30 -8.37 11.48
CA GLY A 135 8.60 -8.28 12.91
C GLY A 135 8.06 -7.00 13.52
N TRP A 136 8.71 -6.51 14.56
CA TRP A 136 8.23 -5.37 15.33
C TRP A 136 8.58 -4.03 14.70
N LEU A 137 7.56 -3.27 14.34
CA LEU A 137 7.69 -1.97 13.67
C LEU A 137 7.16 -0.86 14.57
N ASN A 138 7.84 0.28 14.56
CA ASN A 138 7.34 1.49 15.23
C ASN A 138 6.34 2.25 14.33
N ALA A 139 5.70 3.28 14.89
CA ALA A 139 4.68 4.06 14.20
C ALA A 139 5.18 4.70 12.88
N SER A 140 6.42 5.21 12.86
CA SER A 140 7.01 5.83 11.66
C SER A 140 7.29 4.79 10.56
N GLU A 141 7.68 3.59 10.95
CA GLU A 141 7.94 2.48 10.04
C GLU A 141 6.65 1.96 9.41
N TRP A 142 5.59 1.76 10.22
CA TRP A 142 4.25 1.44 9.71
C TRP A 142 3.73 2.50 8.74
N TYR A 143 3.87 3.77 9.10
CA TYR A 143 3.49 4.89 8.23
C TYR A 143 4.26 4.88 6.90
N ALA A 144 5.57 4.65 6.95
CA ALA A 144 6.42 4.62 5.75
C ALA A 144 6.08 3.46 4.79
N LEU A 145 5.56 2.34 5.31
CA LEU A 145 5.16 1.20 4.49
C LEU A 145 4.09 1.55 3.47
N VAL A 146 3.20 2.51 3.76
CA VAL A 146 2.17 2.95 2.82
C VAL A 146 2.80 3.39 1.50
N ASP A 147 3.71 4.37 1.55
CA ASP A 147 4.39 4.88 0.36
C ASP A 147 5.26 3.84 -0.33
N MET A 148 5.94 2.98 0.46
CA MET A 148 6.74 1.88 -0.08
C MET A 148 5.87 0.89 -0.87
N HIS A 149 4.66 0.60 -0.39
CA HIS A 149 3.73 -0.35 -1.00
C HIS A 149 3.15 0.17 -2.30
N PHE A 150 2.74 1.45 -2.35
CA PHE A 150 2.30 2.07 -3.60
C PHE A 150 3.42 2.06 -4.66
N ARG A 151 4.66 2.39 -4.28
CA ARG A 151 5.80 2.32 -5.22
C ARG A 151 6.06 0.91 -5.73
N HIS A 152 5.91 -0.11 -4.88
CA HIS A 152 6.05 -1.50 -5.28
C HIS A 152 5.08 -1.86 -6.42
N HIS A 153 3.84 -1.40 -6.34
CA HIS A 153 2.82 -1.68 -7.35
C HIS A 153 2.90 -0.80 -8.62
N GLU A 154 3.78 0.20 -8.68
CA GLU A 154 3.91 1.06 -9.86
C GLU A 154 4.26 0.28 -11.13
N ARG A 155 5.10 -0.76 -10.98
CA ARG A 155 5.41 -1.68 -12.08
C ARG A 155 4.17 -2.42 -12.56
N GLN A 156 3.34 -2.91 -11.65
CA GLN A 156 2.13 -3.65 -11.99
C GLN A 156 1.12 -2.74 -12.70
N PHE A 157 0.92 -1.51 -12.22
CA PHE A 157 0.09 -0.52 -12.91
C PHE A 157 0.61 -0.23 -14.33
N SER A 158 1.93 -0.05 -14.48
CA SER A 158 2.56 0.18 -15.78
C SER A 158 2.36 -0.98 -16.77
N GLU A 159 2.44 -2.24 -16.29
CA GLU A 159 2.20 -3.43 -17.10
C GLU A 159 0.71 -3.54 -17.55
N LEU A 160 -0.23 -3.15 -16.68
CA LEU A 160 -1.66 -3.10 -17.00
C LEU A 160 -1.98 -1.99 -18.02
N GLU A 161 -1.41 -0.80 -17.86
CA GLU A 161 -1.56 0.30 -18.82
C GLU A 161 -1.02 -0.03 -20.21
N GLN A 162 0.10 -0.77 -20.28
CA GLN A 162 0.61 -1.27 -21.57
C GLN A 162 -0.36 -2.26 -22.20
N SER A 163 -0.96 -3.13 -21.41
CA SER A 163 -1.96 -4.11 -21.88
C SER A 163 -3.20 -3.42 -22.45
N LEU A 164 -3.63 -2.29 -21.87
CA LEU A 164 -4.73 -1.48 -22.41
C LEU A 164 -4.42 -0.87 -23.78
N LYS A 165 -3.15 -0.49 -24.04
CA LYS A 165 -2.72 0.11 -25.32
C LYS A 165 -2.49 -0.94 -26.41
N GLY A 166 -2.10 -2.15 -26.04
CA GLY A 166 -1.83 -3.26 -26.96
C GLY A 166 -3.06 -4.02 -27.43
N GLY A 167 -4.23 -3.80 -26.82
CA GLY A 167 -5.50 -4.47 -27.15
C GLY A 167 -6.29 -3.85 -28.31
N SER A 168 -5.61 -3.30 -29.33
CA SER A 168 -6.23 -2.78 -30.56
C SER A 168 -6.42 -3.87 -31.61
#